data_AF-W7T263-F1
#
_entry.id   AF-W7T263-F1
#
_cell.length_a   1.000
_cell.length_b   1.000
_cell.length_c   1.000
_cell.angle_alpha   90.00
_cell.angle_beta   90.00
_cell.angle_gamma   90.00
#
_symmetry.space_group_name_H-M   'P 1'
#
loop_
_entity.id
_entity.type
_entity.pdbx_description
1 polymer ?
#
loop_
_entity_poly.entity_id
_entity_poly.type
_entity_poly.pdbx_seq_one_letter_code
_entity_poly.pdbx_strand_id
1 'polypeptide(L)'
;MLLRTAAASSRKAVACCMFPKAALGRQGYTKVQVLQAAYLSTASKETYTERQARTGRPVSPHVTIYKFPITALTSISTRVTGGVLTVGLTGISLLALGGADVPMLMSSLGNSMVGVPAKVLFGFPLIFHYGSGLRHFVRLGFG
;
A
#
# COMPACT_ATOMS: atom_id res chain seq x y z
N MET A 1 -7.57 -13.80 49.12
CA MET A 1 -8.42 -15.00 49.28
C MET A 1 -9.11 -15.21 47.93
N LEU A 2 -8.44 -15.93 47.02
CA LEU A 2 -8.89 -17.21 46.41
C LEU A 2 -10.06 -17.01 45.41
N LEU A 3 -10.06 -17.45 44.16
CA LEU A 3 -9.26 -18.46 43.50
C LEU A 3 -9.42 -18.30 41.97
N ARG A 4 -8.35 -18.60 41.24
CA ARG A 4 -8.36 -18.93 39.82
C ARG A 4 -9.25 -20.16 39.58
N THR A 5 -10.04 -20.18 38.51
CA THR A 5 -10.58 -21.43 37.96
C THR A 5 -10.19 -21.57 36.50
N ALA A 6 -9.36 -22.59 36.27
CA ALA A 6 -9.05 -23.13 34.97
C ALA A 6 -10.22 -23.99 34.49
N ALA A 7 -10.52 -23.95 33.20
CA ALA A 7 -11.31 -24.97 32.52
C ALA A 7 -10.59 -25.37 31.23
N ALA A 8 -9.99 -26.55 31.27
CA ALA A 8 -9.41 -27.27 30.14
C ALA A 8 -10.49 -28.12 29.46
N SER A 9 -10.56 -28.12 28.13
CA SER A 9 -11.20 -29.13 27.26
C SER A 9 -11.22 -28.56 25.84
N SER A 10 -10.81 -29.17 24.73
CA SER A 10 -10.38 -30.52 24.40
C SER A 10 -9.57 -30.38 23.09
N ARG A 11 -8.28 -30.73 23.11
CA ARG A 11 -7.48 -30.87 21.89
C ARG A 11 -7.69 -32.29 21.39
N LYS A 12 -8.48 -32.46 20.33
CA LYS A 12 -8.51 -33.71 19.56
C LYS A 12 -7.14 -33.87 18.88
N ALA A 13 -6.26 -34.59 19.55
CA ALA A 13 -5.01 -35.07 19.00
C ALA A 13 -5.33 -36.12 17.94
N VAL A 14 -5.05 -35.79 16.69
CA VAL A 14 -4.99 -36.74 15.59
C VAL A 14 -3.85 -37.71 15.91
N ALA A 15 -4.24 -38.91 16.34
CA ALA A 15 -3.39 -40.08 16.36
C ALA A 15 -3.06 -40.44 14.90
N CYS A 16 -1.83 -40.17 14.48
CA CYS A 16 -1.24 -40.84 13.34
C CYS A 16 0.23 -41.11 13.69
N CYS A 17 0.64 -42.36 13.43
CA CYS A 17 1.98 -42.94 13.55
C CYS A 17 2.67 -42.92 14.93
N MET A 18 2.25 -43.86 15.78
CA MET A 18 3.10 -44.49 16.80
C MET A 18 4.34 -45.11 16.13
N PHE A 19 5.49 -44.46 16.23
CA PHE A 19 6.79 -45.11 16.03
C PHE A 19 7.34 -45.52 17.41
N PRO A 20 7.63 -46.82 17.65
CA PRO A 20 8.12 -47.29 18.94
C PRO A 20 9.52 -46.74 19.19
N LYS A 21 9.69 -46.06 20.33
CA LYS A 21 10.99 -45.60 20.85
C LYS A 21 11.76 -46.81 21.39
N ALA A 22 12.42 -47.56 20.52
CA ALA A 22 13.50 -48.45 20.90
C ALA A 22 14.80 -47.63 20.98
N ALA A 23 15.42 -47.66 22.15
CA ALA A 23 16.70 -47.02 22.44
C ALA A 23 17.81 -47.59 21.56
N LEU A 24 18.53 -46.74 20.81
CA LEU A 24 19.86 -46.98 20.26
C LEU A 24 20.40 -45.66 19.69
N GLY A 25 21.62 -45.27 20.11
CA GLY A 25 22.42 -44.27 19.39
C GLY A 25 22.42 -42.85 19.95
N ARG A 26 23.17 -42.63 21.04
CA ARG A 26 23.88 -41.35 21.25
C ARG A 26 25.02 -41.31 20.21
N GLN A 27 25.25 -40.17 19.57
CA GLN A 27 26.27 -39.87 18.54
C GLN A 27 25.75 -39.89 17.11
N GLY A 28 25.46 -38.72 16.57
CA GLY A 28 25.22 -38.56 15.13
C GLY A 28 24.34 -37.37 14.76
N TYR A 29 24.49 -36.22 15.43
CA TYR A 29 23.94 -34.98 14.90
C TYR A 29 24.72 -34.63 13.64
N THR A 30 24.18 -35.03 12.50
CA THR A 30 24.80 -34.79 11.19
C THR A 30 25.00 -33.29 11.04
N LYS A 31 26.13 -32.85 10.45
CA LYS A 31 26.40 -31.41 10.23
C LYS A 31 25.21 -30.69 9.59
N VAL A 32 24.47 -31.39 8.73
CA VAL A 32 23.26 -30.90 8.07
C VAL A 32 22.18 -30.48 9.06
N GLN A 33 21.95 -31.24 10.14
CA GLN A 33 20.95 -30.89 11.15
C GLN A 33 21.39 -29.67 11.99
N VAL A 34 22.70 -29.55 12.31
CA VAL A 34 23.28 -28.35 12.98
C VAL A 34 23.05 -27.11 12.15
N LEU A 35 23.35 -27.19 10.85
CA LEU A 35 23.21 -26.06 9.94
C LEU A 35 21.74 -25.70 9.71
N GLN A 36 20.85 -26.70 9.68
CA GLN A 36 19.40 -26.47 9.55
C GLN A 36 18.83 -25.75 10.76
N ALA A 37 19.22 -26.12 11.99
CA ALA A 37 18.78 -25.45 13.21
C ALA A 37 19.33 -24.01 13.31
N ALA A 38 20.58 -23.78 12.90
CA ALA A 38 21.17 -22.44 12.83
C ALA A 38 20.47 -21.57 11.77
N TYR A 39 20.22 -22.11 10.57
CA TYR A 39 19.49 -21.44 9.50
C TYR A 39 18.07 -21.09 9.93
N LEU A 40 17.32 -22.01 10.54
CA LEU A 40 15.98 -21.76 11.10
C LEU A 40 15.99 -20.65 12.16
N SER A 41 17.03 -20.60 13.02
CA SER A 41 17.15 -19.58 14.06
C SER A 41 17.44 -18.16 13.52
N THR A 42 18.18 -18.07 12.39
CA THR A 42 18.42 -16.80 11.68
C THR A 42 17.26 -16.43 10.75
N ALA A 43 16.54 -17.42 10.23
CA ALA A 43 15.37 -17.24 9.38
C ALA A 43 14.14 -16.77 10.16
N SER A 44 14.02 -17.12 11.45
CA SER A 44 12.86 -16.75 12.28
C SER A 44 12.91 -15.34 12.88
N LYS A 45 14.07 -14.66 12.85
CA LYS A 45 14.24 -13.34 13.50
C LYS A 45 14.15 -12.15 12.55
N GLU A 46 14.48 -12.33 11.28
CA GLU A 46 14.63 -11.22 10.34
C GLU A 46 13.35 -11.02 9.53
N THR A 47 12.92 -9.78 9.33
CA THR A 47 11.76 -9.46 8.47
C THR A 47 12.11 -9.75 7.01
N TYR A 48 11.13 -10.17 6.18
CA TYR A 48 11.36 -10.48 4.75
C TYR A 48 12.14 -9.38 4.02
N THR A 49 11.80 -8.12 4.26
CA THR A 49 12.46 -6.95 3.66
C THR A 49 13.94 -6.85 4.07
N GLU A 50 14.27 -7.09 5.33
CA GLU A 50 15.64 -7.04 5.86
C GLU A 50 16.50 -8.17 5.28
N ARG A 51 15.92 -9.38 5.17
CA ARG A 51 16.57 -10.52 4.50
C ARG A 51 16.89 -10.21 3.04
N GLN A 52 15.95 -9.62 2.31
CA GLN A 52 16.13 -9.28 0.90
C GLN A 52 17.13 -8.13 0.69
N ALA A 53 17.11 -7.11 1.56
CA ALA A 53 18.08 -6.01 1.55
C ALA A 53 19.51 -6.50 1.78
N ARG A 54 19.71 -7.44 2.73
CA ARG A 54 21.02 -8.06 2.98
C ARG A 54 21.54 -8.89 1.80
N THR A 55 20.64 -9.48 1.02
CA THR A 55 21.03 -10.36 -0.10
C THR A 55 21.45 -9.58 -1.35
N GLY A 56 21.22 -8.26 -1.41
CA GLY A 56 21.67 -7.41 -2.52
C GLY A 56 21.07 -7.78 -3.88
N ARG A 57 19.96 -8.52 -3.91
CA ARG A 57 19.32 -8.95 -5.16
C ARG A 57 18.65 -7.75 -5.83
N PRO A 58 18.87 -7.53 -7.14
CA PRO A 58 18.19 -6.47 -7.85
C PRO A 58 16.67 -6.73 -7.88
N VAL A 59 15.89 -5.68 -7.74
CA VAL A 59 14.44 -5.74 -7.96
C VAL A 59 14.16 -5.89 -9.45
N SER A 60 13.19 -6.74 -9.79
CA SER A 60 12.79 -6.86 -11.19
C SER A 60 12.22 -5.54 -11.70
N PRO A 61 12.52 -5.17 -12.97
CA PRO A 61 11.88 -4.02 -13.58
C PRO A 61 10.37 -4.28 -13.64
N HIS A 62 9.55 -3.36 -13.14
CA HIS A 62 8.09 -3.53 -13.05
C HIS A 62 7.34 -2.40 -13.76
N VAL A 63 7.72 -1.13 -13.56
CA VAL A 63 7.09 -0.01 -14.27
C VAL A 63 7.55 0.06 -15.74
N THR A 64 8.81 -0.28 -16.01
CA THR A 64 9.43 -0.07 -17.32
C THR A 64 9.07 -1.11 -18.38
N ILE A 65 8.69 -2.33 -17.96
CA ILE A 65 8.34 -3.42 -18.87
C ILE A 65 6.83 -3.71 -18.94
N TYR A 66 6.04 -3.09 -18.06
CA TYR A 66 4.61 -3.37 -17.97
C TYR A 66 3.83 -2.58 -19.02
N LYS A 67 2.96 -3.27 -19.76
CA LYS A 67 2.04 -2.64 -20.73
C LYS A 67 0.84 -2.06 -19.99
N PHE A 68 0.76 -0.73 -19.89
CA PHE A 68 -0.31 -0.06 -19.14
C PHE A 68 -1.69 -0.25 -19.81
N PRO A 69 -2.64 -0.94 -19.14
CA PRO A 69 -4.03 -0.94 -19.59
C PRO A 69 -4.70 0.40 -19.28
N ILE A 70 -5.78 0.72 -19.99
CA ILE A 70 -6.56 1.96 -19.81
C ILE A 70 -7.05 2.12 -18.36
N THR A 71 -7.32 1.01 -17.66
CA THR A 71 -7.71 1.00 -16.25
C THR A 71 -6.61 1.53 -15.32
N ALA A 72 -5.36 1.13 -15.54
CA ALA A 72 -4.20 1.61 -14.78
C ALA A 72 -3.94 3.10 -15.04
N LEU A 73 -3.98 3.52 -16.31
CA LEU A 73 -3.84 4.93 -16.68
C LEU A 73 -4.93 5.79 -16.01
N THR A 74 -6.19 5.36 -16.07
CA THR A 74 -7.28 6.11 -15.44
C THR A 74 -7.10 6.22 -13.92
N SER A 75 -6.57 5.18 -13.27
CA SER A 75 -6.28 5.20 -11.83
C SER A 75 -5.21 6.23 -11.48
N ILE A 76 -4.10 6.24 -12.24
CA ILE A 76 -3.02 7.21 -12.06
C ILE A 76 -3.54 8.63 -12.30
N SER A 77 -4.26 8.85 -13.40
CA SER A 77 -4.83 10.16 -13.73
C SER A 77 -5.76 10.65 -12.62
N THR A 78 -6.57 9.78 -12.00
CA THR A 78 -7.49 10.20 -10.93
C THR A 78 -6.73 10.67 -9.69
N ARG A 79 -5.59 10.04 -9.39
CA ARG A 79 -4.70 10.45 -8.29
C ARG A 79 -4.01 11.78 -8.59
N VAL A 80 -3.52 11.94 -9.82
CA VAL A 80 -2.87 13.18 -10.28
C VAL A 80 -3.84 14.35 -10.25
N THR A 81 -5.04 14.20 -10.82
CA THR A 81 -6.05 15.27 -10.80
C THR A 81 -6.50 15.61 -9.38
N GLY A 82 -6.62 14.61 -8.49
CA GLY A 82 -6.91 14.83 -7.08
C GLY A 82 -5.82 15.66 -6.38
N GLY A 83 -4.56 15.32 -6.61
CA GLY A 83 -3.40 16.07 -6.09
C GLY A 83 -3.32 17.52 -6.61
N VAL A 84 -3.58 17.72 -7.91
CA VAL A 84 -3.61 19.06 -8.51
C VAL A 84 -4.71 19.91 -7.89
N LEU A 85 -5.91 19.34 -7.69
CA LEU A 85 -7.03 20.05 -7.09
C LEU A 85 -6.79 20.40 -5.62
N THR A 86 -6.22 19.48 -4.84
CA THR A 86 -5.90 19.77 -3.43
C THR A 86 -4.82 20.84 -3.30
N VAL A 87 -3.75 20.78 -4.10
CA VAL A 87 -2.73 21.84 -4.10
C VAL A 87 -3.32 23.17 -4.59
N GLY A 88 -4.15 23.16 -5.62
CA GLY A 88 -4.81 24.38 -6.14
C GLY A 88 -5.71 25.05 -5.11
N LEU A 89 -6.59 24.28 -4.46
CA LEU A 89 -7.48 24.80 -3.42
C LEU A 89 -6.72 25.30 -2.20
N THR A 90 -5.76 24.52 -1.70
CA THR A 90 -4.95 24.92 -0.55
C THR A 90 -4.13 26.17 -0.84
N GLY A 91 -3.56 26.30 -2.04
CA GLY A 91 -2.86 27.51 -2.47
C GLY A 91 -3.76 28.75 -2.47
N ILE A 92 -4.97 28.63 -3.05
CA ILE A 92 -5.95 29.74 -3.05
C ILE A 92 -6.40 30.08 -1.61
N SER A 93 -6.64 29.09 -0.77
CA SER A 93 -7.01 29.30 0.63
C SER A 93 -5.92 30.01 1.43
N LEU A 94 -4.66 29.63 1.23
CA LEU A 94 -3.53 30.29 1.91
C LEU A 94 -3.35 31.73 1.44
N LEU A 95 -3.53 32.01 0.15
CA LEU A 95 -3.51 33.38 -0.38
C LEU A 95 -4.63 34.25 0.22
N ALA A 96 -5.84 33.70 0.33
CA ALA A 96 -6.95 34.39 0.97
C ALA A 96 -6.67 34.70 2.45
N LEU A 97 -6.12 33.73 3.19
CA LEU A 97 -5.74 33.92 4.60
C LEU A 97 -4.59 34.93 4.77
N GLY A 98 -3.71 35.03 3.78
CA GLY A 98 -2.63 36.04 3.74
C GLY A 98 -3.11 37.46 3.42
N GLY A 99 -4.42 37.69 3.27
CA GLY A 99 -4.99 39.00 2.99
C GLY A 99 -4.98 39.39 1.51
N ALA A 100 -4.71 38.45 0.60
CA ALA A 100 -4.79 38.73 -0.84
C ALA A 100 -6.24 38.81 -1.30
N ASP A 101 -6.54 39.77 -2.18
CA ASP A 101 -7.83 39.87 -2.87
C ASP A 101 -7.90 38.81 -3.99
N VAL A 102 -8.32 37.60 -3.61
CA VAL A 102 -8.52 36.47 -4.52
C VAL A 102 -9.52 36.79 -5.65
N PRO A 103 -10.67 37.44 -5.39
CA PRO A 103 -11.56 37.91 -6.46
C PRO A 103 -10.86 38.78 -7.52
N MET A 104 -10.08 39.78 -7.11
CA MET A 104 -9.35 40.65 -8.05
C MET A 104 -8.29 39.87 -8.86
N LEU A 105 -7.57 38.94 -8.21
CA LEU A 105 -6.63 38.05 -8.88
C LEU A 105 -7.32 37.16 -9.92
N MET A 106 -8.47 36.57 -9.57
CA MET A 106 -9.25 35.73 -10.49
C MET A 106 -9.77 36.54 -11.69
N SER A 107 -10.25 37.77 -11.47
CA SER A 107 -10.72 38.65 -12.55
C SER A 107 -9.60 39.13 -13.47
N SER A 108 -8.43 39.46 -12.93
CA SER A 108 -7.27 39.82 -13.75
C SER A 108 -6.74 38.64 -14.55
N LEU A 109 -6.68 37.44 -13.96
CA LEU A 109 -6.31 36.22 -14.69
C LEU A 109 -7.31 35.90 -15.80
N GLY A 110 -8.61 36.03 -15.51
CA GLY A 110 -9.69 35.70 -16.43
C GLY A 110 -9.76 36.57 -17.68
N ASN A 111 -9.34 37.83 -17.58
CA ASN A 111 -9.31 38.80 -18.70
C ASN A 111 -7.99 38.77 -19.48
N SER A 112 -6.98 38.05 -18.99
CA SER A 112 -5.68 37.94 -19.65
C SER A 112 -5.71 36.91 -20.80
N MET A 113 -4.70 36.94 -21.66
CA MET A 113 -4.50 35.93 -22.71
C MET A 113 -4.30 34.51 -22.14
N VAL A 114 -3.92 34.39 -20.86
CA VAL A 114 -3.80 33.11 -20.16
C VAL A 114 -5.10 32.67 -19.46
N GLY A 115 -6.17 33.47 -19.51
CA GLY A 115 -7.45 33.15 -18.88
C GLY A 115 -8.12 31.90 -19.44
N VAL A 116 -8.07 31.72 -20.77
CA VAL A 116 -8.62 30.52 -21.44
C VAL A 116 -7.87 29.25 -21.05
N PRO A 117 -6.53 29.16 -21.18
CA PRO A 117 -5.81 27.95 -20.76
C PRO A 117 -5.92 27.71 -19.25
N ALA A 118 -5.95 28.75 -18.40
CA ALA A 118 -6.16 28.59 -16.96
C ALA A 118 -7.52 27.93 -16.65
N LYS A 119 -8.60 28.35 -17.31
CA LYS A 119 -9.94 27.74 -17.15
C LYS A 119 -9.94 26.25 -17.54
N VAL A 120 -9.25 25.88 -18.62
CA VAL A 120 -9.15 24.47 -19.05
C VAL A 120 -8.30 23.67 -18.07
N LEU A 121 -7.19 24.23 -17.61
CA LEU A 121 -6.29 23.59 -16.66
C LEU A 121 -6.94 23.26 -15.32
N PHE A 122 -7.88 24.08 -14.83
CA PHE A 122 -8.65 23.79 -13.61
C PHE A 122 -9.96 23.03 -13.88
N GLY A 123 -10.63 23.32 -14.99
CA GLY A 123 -11.91 22.69 -15.34
C GLY A 123 -11.79 21.21 -15.70
N PHE A 124 -10.78 20.85 -16.51
CA PHE A 124 -10.56 19.45 -16.91
C PHE A 124 -10.29 18.49 -15.74
N PRO A 125 -9.34 18.77 -14.82
CA PRO A 125 -9.09 17.86 -13.70
C PRO A 125 -10.28 17.76 -12.76
N LEU A 126 -11.08 18.84 -12.58
CA LEU A 126 -12.29 18.82 -11.77
C LEU A 126 -13.33 17.83 -12.32
N ILE A 127 -13.64 17.94 -13.61
CA ILE A 127 -14.61 17.06 -14.29
C ILE A 127 -14.10 15.61 -14.28
N PHE A 128 -12.83 15.40 -14.63
CA PHE A 128 -12.23 14.07 -14.68
C PHE A 128 -12.19 13.38 -13.31
N HIS A 129 -11.79 14.11 -12.25
CA HIS A 129 -11.73 13.58 -10.89
C HIS A 129 -13.13 13.24 -10.37
N TYR A 130 -14.10 14.13 -10.57
CA TYR A 130 -15.48 13.92 -10.16
C TYR A 130 -16.12 12.72 -10.89
N GLY A 131 -16.00 12.65 -12.22
CA GLY A 131 -16.52 11.53 -13.02
C GLY A 131 -15.87 10.19 -12.66
N SER A 132 -14.57 10.19 -12.34
CA SER A 132 -13.86 8.99 -11.87
C SER A 132 -14.31 8.56 -10.47
N GLY A 133 -14.66 9.50 -9.60
CA GLY A 133 -15.28 9.25 -8.30
C GLY A 133 -16.66 8.63 -8.44
N LEU A 134 -17.52 9.20 -9.29
CA LEU A 134 -18.85 8.64 -9.60
C LEU A 134 -18.77 7.20 -10.09
N ARG A 135 -17.83 6.87 -10.98
CA ARG A 135 -17.60 5.48 -11.41
C ARG A 135 -17.27 4.54 -10.26
N HIS A 136 -16.54 5.00 -9.24
CA HIS A 136 -16.24 4.18 -8.06
C HIS A 136 -17.47 4.00 -7.17
N PHE A 137 -18.27 5.05 -6.99
CA PHE A 137 -19.54 4.95 -6.25
C PHE A 137 -20.52 3.97 -6.90
N VAL A 138 -20.67 4.03 -8.23
CA VAL A 138 -21.54 3.10 -8.97
C VAL A 138 -21.13 1.64 -8.77
N ARG A 139 -19.83 1.34 -8.72
CA ARG A 139 -19.31 -0.03 -8.49
C ARG A 139 -19.69 -0.61 -7.12
N LEU A 140 -20.00 0.24 -6.13
CA LEU A 140 -20.30 -0.21 -4.76
C LEU A 140 -21.80 -0.51 -4.53
N GLY A 141 -22.70 -0.17 -5.45
CA GLY A 141 -24.14 -0.24 -5.19
C GLY A 141 -25.05 -0.66 -6.35
N PHE A 142 -24.52 -0.93 -7.54
CA PHE A 142 -25.30 -1.40 -8.69
C PHE A 142 -24.53 -2.49 -9.46
N GLY A 143 -24.36 -3.64 -8.82
CA GLY A 143 -23.80 -4.86 -9.40
C GLY A 143 -24.53 -6.07 -8.88
#